data_AF-W4LSQ1-F1
#
_entry.id   AF-W4LSQ1-F1
#
_cell.length_a   1.000
_cell.length_b   1.000
_cell.length_c   1.000
_cell.angle_alpha   90.00
_cell.angle_beta   90.00
_cell.angle_gamma   90.00
#
_symmetry.space_group_name_H-M   'P 1'
#
loop_
_entity.id
_entity.type
_entity.pdbx_description
1 polymer ?
#
loop_
_entity_poly.entity_id
_entity_poly.type
_entity_poly.pdbx_seq_one_letter_code
_entity_poly.pdbx_strand_id
1 'polypeptide(L)'
;MVGVDITLEQMSAFLANLKIGEHGRAMIIDENGRLVAYPDLNRSFKRVGNQLQPAALDELGDPVLTRAFNRFRIEGEGHRQLEVEGERYISAASSLQSIVGRDWSILTVALEADFVGFVANNNRRALMMSLVIVGLTSLLAALLVVQGLRADRNAQLVLDRQHQLEVQSQAFSELASQAALFDPEDEASLTKLMEIACGAVGVRRVSLWTSKNGGKELVCDDCYDRESEGHTQGVHLARDDLSPVFEVLEKGAELAVRKADDHPTTAELHRSYLHPFGCEALLAVPIIHQGTCVGSIWFEDERRAEDWSPETVTFARAIAAMLALRLTADVRAAEQVTAAPLAAPLAALHQPNGQPNGTSASESRVAPRQAMRNTVLAADRASGFMERLAARGLDQDRIGVQVFAGTTVLVVQLTDG
;
A
#
# COMPACT_ATOMS: atom_id res chain seq x y z
N MET A 1 -33.53 98.61 -19.93
CA MET A 1 -32.58 97.52 -19.66
C MET A 1 -33.06 96.78 -18.41
N VAL A 2 -33.96 95.82 -18.56
CA VAL A 2 -34.41 94.92 -17.45
C VAL A 2 -34.73 93.53 -18.03
N GLY A 3 -35.19 93.45 -19.29
CA GLY A 3 -35.52 92.17 -19.93
C GLY A 3 -34.36 91.28 -20.40
N VAL A 4 -33.11 91.79 -20.46
CA VAL A 4 -31.93 91.00 -20.88
C VAL A 4 -31.26 90.29 -19.69
N ASP A 5 -31.34 90.86 -18.48
CA ASP A 5 -30.73 90.27 -17.28
C ASP A 5 -31.49 89.02 -16.80
N ILE A 6 -32.83 89.06 -16.84
CA ILE A 6 -33.68 87.93 -16.36
C ILE A 6 -33.47 86.67 -17.21
N THR A 7 -33.27 86.84 -18.53
CA THR A 7 -33.06 85.71 -19.45
C THR A 7 -31.70 85.03 -19.24
N LEU A 8 -30.68 85.80 -18.86
CA LEU A 8 -29.32 85.27 -18.73
C LEU A 8 -29.09 84.52 -17.42
N GLU A 9 -29.69 85.02 -16.34
CA GLU A 9 -29.71 84.35 -15.05
C GLU A 9 -30.40 82.98 -15.16
N GLN A 10 -31.52 82.91 -15.89
CA GLN A 10 -32.21 81.65 -16.19
C GLN A 10 -31.37 80.69 -17.04
N MET A 11 -30.66 81.18 -18.06
CA MET A 11 -29.77 80.35 -18.88
C MET A 11 -28.59 79.79 -18.06
N SER A 12 -27.99 80.62 -17.20
CA SER A 12 -26.89 80.19 -16.33
C SER A 12 -27.35 79.18 -15.28
N ALA A 13 -28.53 79.39 -14.68
CA ALA A 13 -29.14 78.45 -13.75
C ALA A 13 -29.53 77.11 -14.42
N PHE A 14 -29.94 77.14 -15.69
CA PHE A 14 -30.20 75.93 -16.47
C PHE A 14 -28.90 75.15 -16.71
N LEU A 15 -27.83 75.83 -17.14
CA LEU A 15 -26.52 75.21 -17.37
C LEU A 15 -25.92 74.62 -16.08
N ALA A 16 -26.12 75.27 -14.93
CA ALA A 16 -25.67 74.78 -13.63
C ALA A 16 -26.37 73.48 -13.18
N ASN A 17 -27.61 73.26 -13.60
CA ASN A 17 -28.37 72.05 -13.27
C ASN A 17 -28.24 70.94 -14.32
N LEU A 18 -27.53 71.18 -15.41
CA LEU A 18 -27.35 70.20 -16.48
C LEU A 18 -26.34 69.14 -16.05
N LYS A 19 -26.81 67.93 -15.78
CA LYS A 19 -25.95 66.79 -15.42
C LYS A 19 -25.28 66.20 -16.66
N ILE A 20 -24.00 66.49 -16.84
CA ILE A 20 -23.15 65.90 -17.89
C ILE A 20 -21.98 65.20 -17.19
N GLY A 21 -21.99 63.88 -17.11
CA GLY A 21 -20.94 63.16 -16.37
C GLY A 21 -20.83 63.62 -14.90
N GLU A 22 -19.69 63.33 -14.27
CA GLU A 22 -19.36 63.81 -12.92
C GLU A 22 -18.63 65.17 -12.98
N HIS A 23 -17.87 65.39 -14.05
CA HIS A 23 -17.01 66.56 -14.24
C HIS A 23 -17.36 67.38 -15.51
N GLY A 24 -18.48 67.09 -16.15
CA GLY A 24 -18.88 67.78 -17.37
C GLY A 24 -19.45 69.17 -17.15
N ARG A 25 -19.18 70.05 -18.12
CA ARG A 25 -19.51 71.47 -18.08
C ARG A 25 -20.09 71.90 -19.40
N ALA A 26 -21.12 72.73 -19.37
CA ALA A 26 -21.76 73.31 -20.55
C ALA A 26 -21.74 74.83 -20.46
N MET A 27 -21.52 75.49 -21.58
CA MET A 27 -21.51 76.96 -21.68
C MET A 27 -22.02 77.42 -23.02
N ILE A 28 -22.42 78.69 -23.09
CA ILE A 28 -22.84 79.35 -24.32
C ILE A 28 -21.89 80.49 -24.59
N ILE A 29 -21.37 80.54 -25.80
CA ILE A 29 -20.38 81.50 -26.27
C ILE A 29 -20.86 82.22 -27.54
N ASP A 30 -20.41 83.45 -27.74
CA ASP A 30 -20.62 84.18 -28.99
C ASP A 30 -19.53 83.86 -30.04
N GLU A 31 -19.69 84.41 -31.26
CA GLU A 31 -18.72 84.30 -32.37
C GLU A 31 -17.28 84.71 -32.00
N ASN A 32 -17.13 85.57 -31.00
CA ASN A 32 -15.86 86.14 -30.57
C ASN A 32 -15.27 85.38 -29.36
N GLY A 33 -15.90 84.28 -28.92
CA GLY A 33 -15.45 83.48 -27.78
C GLY A 33 -15.73 84.13 -26.42
N ARG A 34 -16.72 85.04 -26.35
CA ARG A 34 -17.16 85.63 -25.09
C ARG A 34 -18.28 84.80 -24.48
N LEU A 35 -18.25 84.65 -23.16
CA LEU A 35 -19.26 83.91 -22.42
C LEU A 35 -20.58 84.67 -22.43
N VAL A 36 -21.58 84.07 -23.05
CA VAL A 36 -22.98 84.52 -22.95
C VAL A 36 -23.59 83.94 -21.68
N ALA A 37 -23.41 82.64 -21.44
CA ALA A 37 -23.87 81.98 -20.21
C ALA A 37 -22.88 80.91 -19.76
N TYR A 38 -22.67 80.82 -18.44
CA TYR A 38 -21.79 79.86 -17.80
C TYR A 38 -22.43 79.38 -16.49
N PRO A 39 -22.19 78.14 -16.02
CA PRO A 39 -22.78 77.61 -14.79
C PRO A 39 -22.53 78.47 -13.54
N ASP A 40 -21.38 79.13 -13.48
CA ASP A 40 -21.01 80.08 -12.43
C ASP A 40 -21.19 81.53 -12.94
N LEU A 41 -22.29 82.17 -12.55
CA LEU A 41 -22.68 83.51 -13.01
C LEU A 41 -21.60 84.58 -12.73
N ASN A 42 -20.80 84.41 -11.66
CA ASN A 42 -19.74 85.34 -11.29
C ASN A 42 -18.56 85.31 -12.25
N ARG A 43 -18.42 84.24 -13.05
CA ARG A 43 -17.36 84.07 -14.05
C ARG A 43 -17.78 84.45 -15.47
N SER A 44 -19.08 84.62 -15.72
CA SER A 44 -19.61 85.06 -17.02
C SER A 44 -19.29 86.53 -17.32
N PHE A 45 -18.99 87.35 -16.31
CA PHE A 45 -18.82 88.79 -16.44
C PHE A 45 -17.60 89.35 -15.73
N LYS A 46 -17.00 90.37 -16.34
CA LYS A 46 -15.92 91.18 -15.80
C LYS A 46 -16.40 92.60 -15.57
N ARG A 47 -16.00 93.19 -14.45
CA ARG A 47 -16.26 94.60 -14.16
C ARG A 47 -15.10 95.45 -14.69
N VAL A 48 -15.32 96.19 -15.78
CA VAL A 48 -14.35 97.13 -16.35
C VAL A 48 -14.88 98.54 -16.10
N GLY A 49 -14.31 99.23 -15.11
CA GLY A 49 -14.85 100.51 -14.62
C GLY A 49 -16.23 100.33 -13.99
N ASN A 50 -17.23 101.08 -14.45
CA ASN A 50 -18.61 100.99 -13.96
C ASN A 50 -19.54 100.15 -14.86
N GLN A 51 -18.99 99.38 -15.81
CA GLN A 51 -19.75 98.54 -16.73
C GLN A 51 -19.37 97.06 -16.59
N LEU A 52 -20.38 96.20 -16.66
CA LEU A 52 -20.23 94.74 -16.75
C LEU A 52 -20.01 94.36 -18.22
N GLN A 53 -18.93 93.65 -18.51
CA GLN A 53 -18.61 93.14 -19.84
C GLN A 53 -18.53 91.61 -19.81
N PRO A 54 -19.02 90.90 -20.84
CA PRO A 54 -18.87 89.45 -20.96
C PRO A 54 -17.39 89.02 -20.87
N ALA A 55 -17.07 88.03 -20.04
CA ALA A 55 -15.73 87.51 -19.91
C ALA A 55 -15.36 86.67 -21.16
N ALA A 56 -14.11 86.78 -21.62
CA ALA A 56 -13.61 85.93 -22.69
C ALA A 56 -13.30 84.52 -22.15
N LEU A 57 -13.53 83.50 -22.98
CA LEU A 57 -13.28 82.11 -22.58
C LEU A 57 -11.84 81.86 -22.13
N ASP A 58 -10.87 82.50 -22.80
CA ASP A 58 -9.44 82.37 -22.49
C ASP A 58 -9.05 83.01 -21.15
N GLU A 59 -9.85 83.94 -20.63
CA GLU A 59 -9.62 84.56 -19.32
C GLU A 59 -10.08 83.67 -18.14
N LEU A 60 -10.83 82.59 -18.41
CA LEU A 60 -11.23 81.62 -17.37
C LEU A 60 -10.03 80.82 -16.82
N GLY A 61 -8.91 80.81 -17.54
CA GLY A 61 -7.71 80.05 -17.15
C GLY A 61 -7.87 78.53 -17.24
N ASP A 62 -8.85 78.04 -18.02
CA ASP A 62 -9.07 76.62 -18.22
C ASP A 62 -8.53 76.16 -19.58
N PRO A 63 -7.42 75.40 -19.61
CA PRO A 63 -6.79 74.98 -20.86
C PRO A 63 -7.68 74.05 -21.69
N VAL A 64 -8.60 73.31 -21.06
CA VAL A 64 -9.53 72.40 -21.74
C VAL A 64 -10.57 73.21 -22.52
N LEU A 65 -11.13 74.25 -21.91
CA LEU A 65 -12.14 75.10 -22.55
C LEU A 65 -11.56 75.89 -23.72
N THR A 66 -10.39 76.53 -23.52
CA THR A 66 -9.67 77.22 -24.59
C THR A 66 -9.34 76.29 -25.74
N ARG A 67 -8.90 75.06 -25.46
CA ARG A 67 -8.58 74.08 -26.52
C ARG A 67 -9.83 73.58 -27.25
N ALA A 68 -10.92 73.35 -26.53
CA ALA A 68 -12.20 72.94 -27.10
C ALA A 68 -12.76 74.02 -28.04
N PHE A 69 -12.73 75.29 -27.62
CA PHE A 69 -13.19 76.40 -28.45
C PHE A 69 -12.31 76.65 -29.67
N ASN A 70 -10.99 76.61 -29.52
CA ASN A 70 -10.08 76.77 -30.65
C ASN A 70 -10.31 75.69 -31.71
N ARG A 71 -10.54 74.44 -31.30
CA ARG A 71 -10.87 73.36 -32.24
C ARG A 71 -12.23 73.56 -32.90
N PHE A 72 -13.25 74.00 -32.15
CA PHE A 72 -14.55 74.33 -32.72
C PHE A 72 -14.43 75.41 -33.81
N ARG A 73 -13.66 76.47 -33.57
CA ARG A 73 -13.48 77.56 -34.54
C ARG A 73 -12.78 77.10 -35.83
N ILE A 74 -11.87 76.14 -35.74
CA ILE A 74 -11.08 75.65 -36.88
C ILE A 74 -11.79 74.52 -37.62
N GLU A 75 -12.39 73.59 -36.89
CA GLU A 75 -12.94 72.33 -37.43
C GLU A 75 -14.48 72.33 -37.55
N GLY A 76 -15.15 73.40 -37.09
CA GLY A 76 -16.60 73.53 -37.11
C GLY A 76 -17.32 72.66 -36.06
N GLU A 77 -18.63 72.50 -36.26
CA GLU A 77 -19.51 71.79 -35.33
C GLU A 77 -19.20 70.30 -35.16
N GLY A 78 -19.69 69.74 -34.04
CA GLY A 78 -19.70 68.32 -33.76
C GLY A 78 -18.95 67.92 -32.49
N HIS A 79 -18.83 66.61 -32.29
CA HIS A 79 -18.12 66.02 -31.16
C HIS A 79 -16.63 65.83 -31.50
N ARG A 80 -15.75 66.03 -30.52
CA ARG A 80 -14.30 65.89 -30.65
C ARG A 80 -13.72 65.30 -29.36
N GLN A 81 -12.62 64.57 -29.51
CA GLN A 81 -11.81 64.12 -28.39
C GLN A 81 -10.58 65.02 -28.26
N LEU A 82 -10.31 65.46 -27.04
CA LEU A 82 -9.23 66.36 -26.66
C LEU A 82 -8.36 65.66 -25.64
N GLU A 83 -7.06 65.88 -25.69
CA GLU A 83 -6.13 65.45 -24.64
C GLU A 83 -5.48 66.70 -24.05
N VAL A 84 -5.63 66.87 -22.74
CA VAL A 84 -5.12 68.03 -22.00
C VAL A 84 -4.57 67.49 -20.67
N GLU A 85 -3.31 67.80 -20.38
CA GLU A 85 -2.62 67.37 -19.15
C GLU A 85 -2.64 65.84 -18.91
N GLY A 86 -2.72 65.05 -19.99
CA GLY A 86 -2.74 63.58 -19.94
C GLY A 86 -4.13 62.97 -19.74
N GLU A 87 -5.17 63.79 -19.57
CA GLU A 87 -6.55 63.36 -19.46
C GLU A 87 -7.29 63.55 -20.78
N ARG A 88 -8.17 62.58 -21.11
CA ARG A 88 -8.97 62.61 -22.33
C ARG A 88 -10.35 63.19 -22.04
N TYR A 89 -10.71 64.22 -22.80
CA TYR A 89 -11.98 64.92 -22.72
C TYR A 89 -12.77 64.75 -24.01
N ILE A 90 -14.09 64.64 -23.90
CA ILE A 90 -15.01 64.71 -25.01
C ILE A 90 -15.63 66.12 -25.00
N SER A 91 -15.49 66.85 -26.09
CA SER A 91 -16.15 68.13 -26.29
C SER A 91 -17.18 68.04 -27.40
N ALA A 92 -18.33 68.70 -27.26
CA ALA A 92 -19.28 68.87 -28.35
C ALA A 92 -19.65 70.35 -28.50
N ALA A 93 -19.72 70.81 -29.74
CA ALA A 93 -20.12 72.17 -30.07
C ALA A 93 -21.20 72.20 -31.15
N SER A 94 -22.19 73.08 -30.98
CA SER A 94 -23.29 73.25 -31.94
C SER A 94 -23.73 74.72 -31.98
N SER A 95 -23.99 75.25 -33.18
CA SER A 95 -24.51 76.60 -33.34
C SER A 95 -26.00 76.66 -33.00
N LEU A 96 -26.40 77.78 -32.39
CA LEU A 96 -27.77 78.14 -32.10
C LEU A 96 -28.29 79.22 -33.06
N GLN A 97 -27.54 79.56 -34.11
CA GLN A 97 -27.91 80.60 -35.08
C GLN A 97 -29.29 80.34 -35.72
N SER A 98 -29.58 79.08 -36.05
CA SER A 98 -30.86 78.66 -36.64
C SER A 98 -32.04 78.73 -35.67
N ILE A 99 -31.80 78.72 -34.35
CA ILE A 99 -32.84 78.65 -33.31
C ILE A 99 -33.09 80.02 -32.67
N VAL A 100 -32.01 80.73 -32.35
CA VAL A 100 -32.04 81.99 -31.58
C VAL A 100 -31.85 83.22 -32.48
N GLY A 101 -31.45 83.01 -33.75
CA GLY A 101 -31.17 84.11 -34.69
C GLY A 101 -29.93 84.94 -34.31
N ARG A 102 -29.04 84.37 -33.49
CA ARG A 102 -27.80 84.99 -33.01
C ARG A 102 -26.65 83.99 -33.17
N ASP A 103 -25.44 84.50 -33.41
CA ASP A 103 -24.22 83.69 -33.57
C ASP A 103 -23.70 83.17 -32.21
N TRP A 104 -24.55 82.41 -31.54
CA TRP A 104 -24.28 81.76 -30.28
C TRP A 104 -24.03 80.28 -30.51
N SER A 105 -23.06 79.72 -29.79
CA SER A 105 -22.76 78.29 -29.84
C SER A 105 -22.82 77.72 -28.43
N ILE A 106 -23.39 76.52 -28.30
CA ILE A 106 -23.28 75.74 -27.06
C ILE A 106 -22.02 74.89 -27.13
N LEU A 107 -21.17 74.99 -26.12
CA LEU A 107 -19.97 74.19 -25.97
C LEU A 107 -20.12 73.34 -24.70
N THR A 108 -20.00 72.02 -24.85
CA THR A 108 -19.97 71.08 -23.73
C THR A 108 -18.64 70.36 -23.70
N VAL A 109 -18.11 70.10 -22.51
CA VAL A 109 -16.87 69.36 -22.30
C VAL A 109 -17.01 68.47 -21.08
N ALA A 110 -16.64 67.21 -21.19
CA ALA A 110 -16.64 66.25 -20.07
C ALA A 110 -15.45 65.29 -20.16
N LEU A 111 -15.01 64.73 -19.03
CA LEU A 111 -13.95 63.70 -19.03
C LEU A 111 -14.48 62.41 -19.67
N GLU A 112 -13.68 61.77 -20.52
CA GLU A 112 -14.01 60.47 -21.12
C GLU A 112 -14.19 59.39 -20.03
N ALA A 113 -13.38 59.47 -18.97
CA ALA A 113 -13.41 58.55 -17.83
C ALA A 113 -14.78 58.50 -17.12
N ASP A 114 -15.53 59.60 -17.09
CA ASP A 114 -16.89 59.65 -16.53
C ASP A 114 -17.85 58.69 -17.25
N PHE A 115 -17.57 58.37 -18.53
CA PHE A 115 -18.40 57.53 -19.37
C PHE A 115 -17.80 56.14 -19.64
N VAL A 116 -16.48 55.94 -19.51
CA VAL A 116 -15.85 54.64 -19.83
C VAL A 116 -15.20 53.97 -18.62
N GLY A 117 -15.10 54.65 -17.47
CA GLY A 117 -14.48 54.11 -16.25
C GLY A 117 -15.17 52.85 -15.71
N PHE A 118 -16.46 52.67 -15.97
CA PHE A 118 -17.21 51.47 -15.56
C PHE A 118 -16.77 50.21 -16.33
N VAL A 119 -16.31 50.35 -17.58
CA VAL A 119 -15.90 49.21 -18.43
C VAL A 119 -14.64 48.57 -17.89
N ALA A 120 -13.64 49.38 -17.52
CA ALA A 120 -12.37 48.89 -16.97
C ALA A 120 -12.56 48.15 -15.64
N ASN A 121 -13.42 48.68 -14.76
CA ASN A 121 -13.71 48.03 -13.48
C ASN A 121 -14.51 46.73 -13.64
N ASN A 122 -15.44 46.69 -14.61
CA ASN A 122 -16.22 45.48 -14.92
C ASN A 122 -15.33 44.36 -15.49
N ASN A 123 -14.40 44.70 -16.38
CA ASN A 123 -13.46 43.73 -16.95
C ASN A 123 -12.60 43.06 -15.87
N ARG A 124 -12.14 43.81 -14.86
CA ARG A 124 -11.36 43.23 -13.75
C ARG A 124 -12.17 42.23 -12.93
N ARG A 125 -13.45 42.52 -12.66
CA ARG A 125 -14.35 41.59 -11.94
C ARG A 125 -14.60 40.32 -12.76
N ALA A 126 -14.85 40.45 -14.06
CA ALA A 126 -15.03 39.30 -14.95
C ALA A 126 -13.79 38.40 -14.98
N LEU A 127 -12.59 38.98 -15.09
CA LEU A 127 -11.32 38.24 -15.05
C LEU A 127 -11.13 37.47 -13.74
N MET A 128 -11.45 38.09 -12.60
CA MET A 128 -11.35 37.43 -11.29
C MET A 128 -12.29 36.22 -11.19
N MET A 129 -13.53 36.33 -11.67
CA MET A 129 -14.49 35.22 -11.67
C MET A 129 -14.03 34.06 -12.57
N SER A 130 -13.51 34.35 -13.77
CA SER A 130 -12.95 33.33 -14.65
C SER A 130 -11.76 32.61 -14.01
N LEU A 131 -10.87 33.33 -13.33
CA LEU A 131 -9.73 32.73 -12.64
C LEU A 131 -10.17 31.77 -11.52
N VAL A 132 -11.19 32.14 -10.75
CA VAL A 132 -11.79 31.28 -9.71
C VAL A 132 -12.38 30.01 -10.33
N ILE A 133 -13.12 30.13 -11.43
CA ILE A 133 -13.72 28.99 -12.12
C ILE A 133 -12.63 28.03 -12.63
N VAL A 134 -11.60 28.55 -13.30
CA VAL A 134 -10.47 27.73 -13.79
C VAL A 134 -9.73 27.07 -12.63
N GLY A 135 -9.53 27.75 -11.51
CA GLY A 135 -8.92 27.16 -10.32
C GLY A 135 -9.76 26.00 -9.76
N LEU A 136 -11.07 26.17 -9.68
CA LEU A 136 -11.98 25.15 -9.16
C LEU A 136 -12.06 23.92 -10.06
N THR A 137 -12.16 24.12 -11.39
CA THR A 137 -12.17 23.01 -12.35
C THR A 137 -10.85 22.25 -12.35
N SER A 138 -9.71 22.96 -12.29
CA SER A 138 -8.38 22.33 -12.20
C SER A 138 -8.22 21.53 -10.92
N LEU A 139 -8.69 22.06 -9.78
CA LEU A 139 -8.66 21.37 -8.49
C LEU A 139 -9.50 20.09 -8.53
N LEU A 140 -10.71 20.17 -9.08
CA LEU A 140 -11.61 19.01 -9.17
C LEU A 140 -11.00 17.91 -10.06
N ALA A 141 -10.44 18.27 -11.22
CA ALA A 141 -9.75 17.34 -12.09
C ALA A 141 -8.56 16.67 -11.40
N ALA A 142 -7.74 17.44 -10.68
CA ALA A 142 -6.61 16.89 -9.92
C ALA A 142 -7.07 15.92 -8.82
N LEU A 143 -8.15 16.24 -8.10
CA LEU A 143 -8.73 15.35 -7.09
C LEU A 143 -9.22 14.03 -7.69
N LEU A 144 -9.90 14.08 -8.85
CA LEU A 144 -10.36 12.88 -9.54
C LEU A 144 -9.19 11.99 -9.98
N VAL A 145 -8.11 12.58 -10.50
CA VAL A 145 -6.89 11.82 -10.88
C VAL A 145 -6.25 11.16 -9.66
N VAL A 146 -6.09 11.90 -8.55
CA VAL A 146 -5.51 11.35 -7.32
C VAL A 146 -6.38 10.24 -6.73
N GLN A 147 -7.71 10.41 -6.73
CA GLN A 147 -8.64 9.38 -6.27
C GLN A 147 -8.59 8.14 -7.16
N GLY A 148 -8.54 8.29 -8.48
CA GLY A 148 -8.39 7.18 -9.42
C GLY A 148 -7.11 6.37 -9.18
N LEU A 149 -5.96 7.05 -9.04
CA LEU A 149 -4.68 6.39 -8.75
C LEU A 149 -4.65 5.69 -7.38
N ARG A 150 -5.33 6.26 -6.37
CA ARG A 150 -5.46 5.61 -5.05
C ARG A 150 -6.36 4.39 -5.09
N ALA A 151 -7.48 4.46 -5.82
CA ALA A 151 -8.39 3.33 -5.99
C ALA A 151 -7.69 2.18 -6.75
N ASP A 152 -6.90 2.50 -7.77
CA ASP A 152 -6.15 1.52 -8.56
C ASP A 152 -5.10 0.77 -7.71
N ARG A 153 -4.37 1.49 -6.85
CA ARG A 153 -3.44 0.86 -5.88
C ARG A 153 -4.17 -0.05 -4.89
N ASN A 154 -5.32 0.37 -4.37
CA ASN A 154 -6.11 -0.45 -3.45
C ASN A 154 -6.69 -1.69 -4.15
N ALA A 155 -7.08 -1.58 -5.42
CA ALA A 155 -7.56 -2.70 -6.22
C ALA A 155 -6.45 -3.73 -6.45
N GLN A 156 -5.22 -3.29 -6.75
CA GLN A 156 -4.07 -4.18 -6.88
C GLN A 156 -3.76 -4.93 -5.57
N LEU A 157 -3.83 -4.27 -4.42
CA LEU A 157 -3.64 -4.91 -3.11
C LEU A 157 -4.71 -5.98 -2.80
N VAL A 158 -5.94 -5.75 -3.24
CA VAL A 158 -7.04 -6.73 -3.07
C VAL A 158 -6.83 -7.94 -3.97
N LEU A 159 -6.36 -7.75 -5.21
CA LEU A 159 -6.08 -8.82 -6.15
C LEU A 159 -4.90 -9.69 -5.72
N ASP A 160 -3.81 -9.08 -5.23
CA ASP A 160 -2.66 -9.84 -4.70
C ASP A 160 -3.06 -10.69 -3.48
N ARG A 161 -3.91 -10.15 -2.60
CA ARG A 161 -4.42 -10.88 -1.43
C ARG A 161 -5.37 -12.02 -1.82
N GLN A 162 -6.16 -11.85 -2.88
CA GLN A 162 -6.99 -12.94 -3.42
C GLN A 162 -6.14 -14.07 -3.96
N HIS A 163 -5.07 -13.76 -4.71
CA HIS A 163 -4.21 -14.78 -5.29
C HIS A 163 -3.48 -15.61 -4.21
N GLN A 164 -3.00 -14.95 -3.15
CA GLN A 164 -2.40 -15.67 -2.01
C GLN A 164 -3.39 -16.59 -1.28
N LEU A 165 -4.64 -16.14 -1.11
CA LEU A 165 -5.70 -16.94 -0.48
C LEU A 165 -6.10 -18.16 -1.33
N GLU A 166 -6.12 -18.03 -2.66
CA GLU A 166 -6.41 -19.14 -3.57
C GLU A 166 -5.32 -20.21 -3.56
N VAL A 167 -4.05 -19.80 -3.58
CA VAL A 167 -2.90 -20.73 -3.49
C VAL A 167 -2.92 -21.50 -2.16
N GLN A 168 -3.20 -20.81 -1.04
CA GLN A 168 -3.34 -21.45 0.26
C GLN A 168 -4.57 -22.36 0.35
N SER A 169 -5.72 -21.93 -0.19
CA SER A 169 -6.94 -22.74 -0.23
C SER A 169 -6.76 -24.00 -1.08
N GLN A 170 -5.98 -23.95 -2.16
CA GLN A 170 -5.65 -25.12 -2.98
C GLN A 170 -4.78 -26.11 -2.21
N ALA A 171 -3.72 -25.65 -1.53
CA ALA A 171 -2.90 -26.54 -0.70
C ALA A 171 -3.70 -27.20 0.43
N PHE A 172 -4.59 -26.44 1.09
CA PHE A 172 -5.53 -26.97 2.09
C PHE A 172 -6.49 -28.01 1.49
N SER A 173 -7.07 -27.72 0.33
CA SER A 173 -8.00 -28.63 -0.34
C SER A 173 -7.30 -29.89 -0.85
N GLU A 174 -6.06 -29.79 -1.30
CA GLU A 174 -5.26 -30.92 -1.75
C GLU A 174 -4.96 -31.87 -0.58
N LEU A 175 -4.47 -31.33 0.54
CA LEU A 175 -4.25 -32.07 1.78
C LEU A 175 -5.55 -32.68 2.33
N ALA A 176 -6.66 -31.93 2.32
CA ALA A 176 -7.95 -32.44 2.75
C ALA A 176 -8.52 -33.51 1.81
N SER A 177 -8.21 -33.46 0.51
CA SER A 177 -8.72 -34.40 -0.50
C SER A 177 -7.99 -35.74 -0.53
N GLN A 178 -6.78 -35.83 0.02
CA GLN A 178 -6.00 -37.06 0.08
C GLN A 178 -6.26 -37.82 1.38
N ALA A 179 -7.50 -38.29 1.55
CA ALA A 179 -7.94 -39.09 2.70
C ALA A 179 -7.08 -40.36 2.95
N ALA A 180 -6.32 -40.82 1.94
CA ALA A 180 -5.43 -41.97 2.02
C ALA A 180 -4.09 -41.68 2.70
N LEU A 181 -3.66 -40.41 2.84
CA LEU A 181 -2.45 -40.05 3.59
C LEU A 181 -2.59 -40.27 5.11
N PHE A 182 -3.81 -40.56 5.57
CA PHE A 182 -4.17 -40.63 6.98
C PHE A 182 -4.42 -42.06 7.46
N ASP A 183 -4.05 -43.06 6.67
CA ASP A 183 -4.03 -44.44 7.15
C ASP A 183 -2.97 -44.54 8.27
N PRO A 184 -3.36 -44.79 9.54
CA PRO A 184 -2.42 -44.83 10.65
C PRO A 184 -1.34 -45.90 10.47
N GLU A 185 -1.62 -46.95 9.71
CA GLU A 185 -0.73 -48.10 9.52
C GLU A 185 0.22 -47.95 8.32
N ASP A 186 0.04 -46.92 7.47
CA ASP A 186 0.87 -46.72 6.29
C ASP A 186 1.99 -45.69 6.55
N GLU A 187 3.21 -46.18 6.73
CA GLU A 187 4.42 -45.37 6.91
C GLU A 187 4.76 -44.54 5.66
N ALA A 188 4.47 -45.06 4.46
CA ALA A 188 4.74 -44.34 3.21
C ALA A 188 3.85 -43.10 3.06
N SER A 189 2.63 -43.16 3.58
CA SER A 189 1.70 -42.03 3.64
C SER A 189 2.18 -40.92 4.58
N LEU A 190 2.81 -41.26 5.71
CA LEU A 190 3.39 -40.28 6.63
C LEU A 190 4.58 -39.56 5.99
N THR A 191 5.49 -40.31 5.38
CA THR A 191 6.65 -39.77 4.64
C THR A 191 6.17 -38.74 3.60
N LYS A 192 5.14 -39.09 2.81
CA LYS A 192 4.59 -38.17 1.80
C LYS A 192 3.94 -36.93 2.42
N LEU A 193 3.26 -37.07 3.55
CA LEU A 193 2.66 -35.94 4.27
C LEU A 193 3.75 -34.96 4.73
N MET A 194 4.87 -35.44 5.28
CA MET A 194 6.00 -34.61 5.70
C MET A 194 6.65 -33.87 4.54
N GLU A 195 6.82 -34.53 3.38
CA GLU A 195 7.28 -33.87 2.15
C GLU A 195 6.34 -32.74 1.72
N ILE A 196 5.03 -33.01 1.66
CA ILE A 196 4.02 -32.01 1.24
C ILE A 196 3.99 -30.84 2.21
N ALA A 197 3.98 -31.10 3.52
CA ALA A 197 3.99 -30.06 4.55
C ALA A 197 5.24 -29.17 4.45
N CYS A 198 6.42 -29.79 4.24
CA CYS A 198 7.67 -29.06 4.05
C CYS A 198 7.63 -28.18 2.79
N GLY A 199 7.12 -28.71 1.67
CA GLY A 199 6.98 -27.98 0.42
C GLY A 199 5.98 -26.83 0.51
N ALA A 200 4.82 -27.05 1.15
CA ALA A 200 3.75 -26.08 1.29
C ALA A 200 4.15 -24.88 2.17
N VAL A 201 4.89 -25.12 3.26
CA VAL A 201 5.39 -24.04 4.12
C VAL A 201 6.68 -23.42 3.57
N GLY A 202 7.44 -24.18 2.77
CA GLY A 202 8.66 -23.71 2.13
C GLY A 202 9.90 -23.70 3.04
N VAL A 203 9.87 -24.45 4.15
CA VAL A 203 10.96 -24.55 5.14
C VAL A 203 12.03 -25.57 4.73
N ARG A 204 13.18 -25.56 5.42
CA ARG A 204 14.26 -26.53 5.20
C ARG A 204 13.86 -27.94 5.64
N ARG A 205 13.29 -28.08 6.85
CA ARG A 205 12.94 -29.38 7.44
C ARG A 205 11.57 -29.36 8.12
N VAL A 206 10.91 -30.52 8.12
CA VAL A 206 9.73 -30.78 8.95
C VAL A 206 9.95 -32.08 9.69
N SER A 207 9.72 -32.07 11.01
CA SER A 207 9.92 -33.22 11.88
C SER A 207 8.72 -33.50 12.77
N LEU A 208 8.35 -34.78 12.89
CA LEU A 208 7.31 -35.30 13.76
C LEU A 208 7.94 -35.94 14.99
N TRP A 209 7.55 -35.46 16.15
CA TRP A 209 8.04 -35.91 17.44
C TRP A 209 6.92 -36.50 18.27
N THR A 210 7.15 -37.68 18.85
CA THR A 210 6.21 -38.32 19.76
C THR A 210 6.74 -38.30 21.18
N SER A 211 5.85 -37.97 22.12
CA SER A 211 6.14 -37.97 23.54
C SER A 211 6.18 -39.40 24.05
N LYS A 212 7.31 -39.81 24.65
CA LYS A 212 7.50 -41.12 25.26
C LYS A 212 7.77 -40.99 26.76
N ASN A 213 7.73 -42.11 27.47
CA ASN A 213 8.09 -42.19 28.89
C ASN A 213 7.31 -41.21 29.79
N GLY A 214 6.03 -40.96 29.48
CA GLY A 214 5.17 -40.05 30.22
C GLY A 214 5.56 -38.57 30.09
N GLY A 215 6.09 -38.15 28.94
CA GLY A 215 6.50 -36.76 28.70
C GLY A 215 7.92 -36.43 29.12
N LYS A 216 8.76 -37.44 29.35
CA LYS A 216 10.18 -37.24 29.69
C LYS A 216 11.10 -37.15 28.48
N GLU A 217 10.60 -37.52 27.32
CA GLU A 217 11.40 -37.64 26.11
C GLU A 217 10.55 -37.39 24.87
N LEU A 218 11.13 -36.71 23.88
CA LEU A 218 10.58 -36.62 22.53
C LEU A 218 11.44 -37.49 21.61
N VAL A 219 10.78 -38.38 20.87
CA VAL A 219 11.40 -39.26 19.88
C VAL A 219 10.95 -38.83 18.50
N CYS A 220 11.89 -38.60 17.60
CA CYS A 220 11.62 -38.24 16.21
C CYS A 220 11.12 -39.48 15.45
N ASP A 221 9.82 -39.50 15.12
CA ASP A 221 9.23 -40.58 14.34
C ASP A 221 9.53 -40.43 12.85
N ASP A 222 9.57 -39.18 12.35
CA ASP A 222 10.00 -38.88 10.98
C ASP A 222 10.50 -37.44 10.86
N CYS A 223 11.53 -37.21 10.06
CA CYS A 223 12.02 -35.88 9.75
C CYS A 223 12.46 -35.81 8.30
N TYR A 224 11.73 -35.02 7.50
CA TYR A 224 12.10 -34.72 6.13
C TYR A 224 13.03 -33.51 6.07
N ASP A 225 14.14 -33.63 5.34
CA ASP A 225 15.05 -32.53 5.00
C ASP A 225 15.08 -32.31 3.49
N ARG A 226 14.61 -31.14 3.06
CA ARG A 226 14.52 -30.74 1.66
C ARG A 226 15.87 -30.54 0.97
N GLU A 227 16.92 -30.17 1.71
CA GLU A 227 18.27 -30.03 1.12
C GLU A 227 18.81 -31.40 0.70
N SER A 228 18.56 -32.42 1.52
CA SER A 228 19.02 -33.78 1.26
C SER A 228 18.04 -34.65 0.46
N GLU A 229 16.79 -34.19 0.32
CA GLU A 229 15.65 -34.97 -0.17
C GLU A 229 15.52 -36.33 0.56
N GLY A 230 15.75 -36.32 1.88
CA GLY A 230 15.86 -37.52 2.70
C GLY A 230 15.09 -37.44 4.01
N HIS A 231 14.83 -38.62 4.60
CA HIS A 231 14.16 -38.78 5.88
C HIS A 231 15.13 -39.28 6.96
N THR A 232 14.96 -38.80 8.19
CA THR A 232 15.69 -39.25 9.38
C THR A 232 14.70 -39.62 10.48
N GLN A 233 15.00 -40.66 11.27
CA GLN A 233 14.17 -41.14 12.38
C GLN A 233 15.05 -41.49 13.59
N GLY A 234 14.43 -41.60 14.77
CA GLY A 234 15.06 -42.14 15.96
C GLY A 234 15.99 -41.17 16.69
N VAL A 235 15.87 -39.86 16.47
CA VAL A 235 16.54 -38.86 17.31
C VAL A 235 15.78 -38.75 18.64
N HIS A 236 16.51 -38.74 19.75
CA HIS A 236 15.97 -38.66 21.10
C HIS A 236 16.33 -37.33 21.75
N LEU A 237 15.34 -36.64 22.30
CA LEU A 237 15.51 -35.40 23.04
C LEU A 237 14.99 -35.59 24.46
N ALA A 238 15.89 -35.54 25.44
CA ALA A 238 15.53 -35.69 26.84
C ALA A 238 15.03 -34.37 27.43
N ARG A 239 14.02 -34.47 28.30
CA ARG A 239 13.45 -33.32 28.99
C ARG A 239 14.44 -32.59 29.89
N ASP A 240 15.31 -33.33 30.56
CA ASP A 240 16.28 -32.77 31.50
C ASP A 240 17.24 -31.79 30.80
N ASP A 241 17.53 -32.05 29.51
CA ASP A 241 18.39 -31.19 28.69
C ASP A 241 17.65 -29.99 28.09
N LEU A 242 16.32 -30.10 27.90
CA LEU A 242 15.51 -29.16 27.11
C LEU A 242 14.23 -28.71 27.81
N SER A 243 14.26 -28.62 29.14
CA SER A 243 13.07 -28.36 29.98
C SER A 243 12.18 -27.19 29.53
N PRO A 244 12.72 -26.01 29.13
CA PRO A 244 11.88 -24.89 28.70
C PRO A 244 10.98 -25.21 27.50
N VAL A 245 11.48 -25.97 26.52
CA VAL A 245 10.69 -26.35 25.32
C VAL A 245 9.58 -27.32 25.72
N PHE A 246 9.90 -28.32 26.54
CA PHE A 246 8.92 -29.29 27.04
C PHE A 246 7.79 -28.62 27.81
N GLU A 247 8.10 -27.67 28.68
CA GLU A 247 7.08 -26.94 29.45
C GLU A 247 6.10 -26.15 28.58
N VAL A 248 6.58 -25.56 27.47
CA VAL A 248 5.72 -24.84 26.53
C VAL A 248 4.80 -25.80 25.79
N LEU A 249 5.35 -26.91 25.28
CA LEU A 249 4.59 -27.91 24.53
C LEU A 249 3.54 -28.61 25.40
N GLU A 250 3.86 -28.94 26.66
CA GLU A 250 2.91 -29.56 27.58
C GLU A 250 1.74 -28.67 27.97
N LYS A 251 1.96 -27.35 28.01
CA LYS A 251 0.88 -26.36 28.19
C LYS A 251 0.01 -26.23 26.94
N GLY A 252 0.31 -26.96 25.87
CA GLY A 252 -0.38 -26.88 24.58
C GLY A 252 -0.08 -25.58 23.83
N ALA A 253 1.00 -24.89 24.17
CA ALA A 253 1.40 -23.64 23.52
C ALA A 253 2.34 -23.90 22.35
N GLU A 254 2.17 -23.09 21.30
CA GLU A 254 3.02 -23.08 20.11
C GLU A 254 4.27 -22.24 20.37
N LEU A 255 5.39 -22.65 19.78
CA LEU A 255 6.65 -21.93 19.86
C LEU A 255 7.09 -21.49 18.47
N ALA A 256 6.80 -20.23 18.15
CA ALA A 256 7.15 -19.61 16.86
C ALA A 256 8.34 -18.67 17.06
N VAL A 257 9.55 -19.17 16.83
CA VAL A 257 10.81 -18.48 17.09
C VAL A 257 11.57 -18.26 15.79
N ARG A 258 11.96 -17.02 15.52
CA ARG A 258 12.73 -16.64 14.32
C ARG A 258 14.22 -16.91 14.43
N LYS A 259 14.75 -16.76 15.64
CA LYS A 259 16.17 -16.87 15.93
C LYS A 259 16.33 -17.65 17.23
N ALA A 260 16.57 -18.94 17.09
CA ALA A 260 16.48 -19.90 18.17
C ALA A 260 17.63 -19.75 19.18
N ASP A 261 18.76 -19.17 18.79
CA ASP A 261 19.91 -18.88 19.65
C ASP A 261 19.66 -17.75 20.66
N ASP A 262 18.90 -16.72 20.26
CA ASP A 262 18.62 -15.52 21.06
C ASP A 262 17.36 -15.65 21.93
N HIS A 263 16.58 -16.73 21.76
CA HIS A 263 15.33 -16.92 22.50
C HIS A 263 15.53 -17.83 23.74
N PRO A 264 15.18 -17.39 24.96
CA PRO A 264 15.48 -18.11 26.20
C PRO A 264 14.95 -19.56 26.25
N THR A 265 13.81 -19.81 25.61
CA THR A 265 13.20 -21.15 25.57
C THR A 265 13.92 -22.11 24.61
N THR A 266 14.55 -21.62 23.55
CA THR A 266 15.10 -22.46 22.46
C THR A 266 16.61 -22.44 22.38
N ALA A 267 17.31 -21.62 23.16
CA ALA A 267 18.76 -21.45 23.06
C ALA A 267 19.53 -22.77 23.23
N GLU A 268 19.15 -23.61 24.20
CA GLU A 268 19.77 -24.93 24.38
C GLU A 268 19.40 -25.91 23.26
N LEU A 269 18.13 -25.93 22.82
CA LEU A 269 17.68 -26.73 21.67
C LEU A 269 18.43 -26.35 20.40
N HIS A 270 18.70 -25.06 20.21
CA HIS A 270 19.45 -24.58 19.06
C HIS A 270 20.87 -25.13 19.07
N ARG A 271 21.57 -25.06 20.21
CA ARG A 271 22.95 -25.55 20.31
C ARG A 271 23.06 -27.06 20.14
N SER A 272 22.14 -27.82 20.74
CA SER A 272 22.22 -29.29 20.76
C SER A 272 21.65 -29.95 19.50
N TYR A 273 20.62 -29.35 18.88
CA TYR A 273 19.88 -29.97 17.77
C TYR A 273 19.83 -29.11 16.50
N LEU A 274 19.37 -27.85 16.54
CA LEU A 274 19.11 -27.09 15.29
C LEU A 274 20.40 -26.66 14.56
N HIS A 275 21.40 -26.20 15.31
CA HIS A 275 22.64 -25.65 14.77
C HIS A 275 23.46 -26.67 13.94
N PRO A 276 23.64 -27.95 14.36
CA PRO A 276 24.26 -28.98 13.53
C PRO A 276 23.62 -29.16 12.13
N PHE A 277 22.31 -28.91 12.01
CA PHE A 277 21.58 -29.00 10.74
C PHE A 277 21.46 -27.66 10.01
N GLY A 278 22.06 -26.58 10.52
CA GLY A 278 22.02 -25.26 9.92
C GLY A 278 20.67 -24.53 10.07
N CYS A 279 19.80 -25.01 10.95
CA CYS A 279 18.51 -24.37 11.22
C CYS A 279 18.65 -23.31 12.31
N GLU A 280 18.07 -22.13 12.08
CA GLU A 280 18.06 -21.00 13.01
C GLU A 280 16.66 -20.61 13.47
N ALA A 281 15.62 -20.95 12.71
CA ALA A 281 14.23 -20.67 13.04
C ALA A 281 13.49 -21.98 13.36
N LEU A 282 12.51 -21.89 14.25
CA LEU A 282 11.67 -23.00 14.68
C LEU A 282 10.21 -22.56 14.84
N LEU A 283 9.29 -23.28 14.22
CA LEU A 283 7.88 -23.32 14.60
C LEU A 283 7.56 -24.70 15.12
N ALA A 284 7.40 -24.83 16.44
CA ALA A 284 6.96 -26.06 17.07
C ALA A 284 5.49 -25.95 17.47
N VAL A 285 4.67 -26.88 16.97
CA VAL A 285 3.24 -26.95 17.25
C VAL A 285 2.95 -28.24 18.01
N PRO A 286 2.33 -28.19 19.20
CA PRO A 286 2.00 -29.38 19.97
C PRO A 286 0.86 -30.17 19.31
N ILE A 287 0.98 -31.49 19.37
CA ILE A 287 -0.07 -32.42 18.93
C ILE A 287 -0.87 -32.80 20.17
N ILE A 288 -2.10 -32.32 20.24
CA ILE A 288 -2.96 -32.49 21.42
C ILE A 288 -4.03 -33.55 21.14
N HIS A 289 -4.10 -34.56 22.01
CA HIS A 289 -5.19 -35.53 22.02
C HIS A 289 -5.88 -35.53 23.39
N GLN A 290 -7.20 -35.36 23.41
CA GLN A 290 -8.02 -35.35 24.63
C GLN A 290 -7.50 -34.40 25.74
N GLY A 291 -6.88 -33.29 25.34
CA GLY A 291 -6.31 -32.30 26.27
C GLY A 291 -4.87 -32.57 26.73
N THR A 292 -4.26 -33.66 26.26
CA THR A 292 -2.87 -34.02 26.58
C THR A 292 -1.98 -33.86 25.35
N CYS A 293 -0.77 -33.28 25.52
CA CYS A 293 0.23 -33.21 24.46
C CYS A 293 0.87 -34.60 24.24
N VAL A 294 0.55 -35.26 23.14
CA VAL A 294 1.07 -36.59 22.77
C VAL A 294 2.32 -36.52 21.90
N GLY A 295 2.64 -35.35 21.37
CA GLY A 295 3.78 -35.13 20.48
C GLY A 295 3.86 -33.68 20.02
N SER A 296 4.70 -33.41 19.02
CA SER A 296 4.81 -32.10 18.39
C SER A 296 5.28 -32.24 16.96
N ILE A 297 4.82 -31.36 16.07
CA ILE A 297 5.38 -31.19 14.73
C ILE A 297 6.20 -29.90 14.69
N TRP A 298 7.42 -29.99 14.17
CA TRP A 298 8.37 -28.89 14.10
C TRP A 298 8.67 -28.54 12.65
N PHE A 299 8.70 -27.24 12.36
CA PHE A 299 9.11 -26.67 11.09
C PHE A 299 10.40 -25.88 11.33
N GLU A 300 11.48 -26.27 10.66
CA GLU A 300 12.84 -25.80 10.93
C GLU A 300 13.44 -25.16 9.67
N ASP A 301 14.09 -24.01 9.79
CA ASP A 301 14.58 -23.26 8.62
C ASP A 301 15.86 -22.45 8.88
N GLU A 302 16.59 -22.10 7.81
CA GLU A 302 17.96 -21.54 7.88
C GLU A 302 18.02 -20.05 8.24
N ARG A 303 17.01 -19.25 7.85
CA ARG A 303 16.80 -17.82 8.19
C ARG A 303 15.70 -17.15 7.36
N ARG A 304 14.80 -17.91 6.74
CA ARG A 304 13.90 -17.42 5.68
C ARG A 304 12.45 -17.17 6.09
N ALA A 305 12.09 -17.43 7.34
CA ALA A 305 10.78 -17.05 7.85
C ALA A 305 10.69 -15.53 8.08
N GLU A 306 10.19 -14.78 7.07
CA GLU A 306 9.26 -13.67 7.37
C GLU A 306 8.30 -14.15 8.46
N ASP A 307 7.93 -13.29 9.43
CA ASP A 307 7.36 -13.68 10.76
C ASP A 307 6.44 -14.88 10.57
N TRP A 308 6.65 -15.99 11.28
CA TRP A 308 5.82 -17.20 11.16
C TRP A 308 4.36 -16.79 11.06
N SER A 309 3.84 -16.77 9.82
CA SER A 309 2.65 -15.96 9.55
C SER A 309 1.46 -16.58 10.27
N PRO A 310 0.44 -15.80 10.67
CA PRO A 310 -0.78 -16.38 11.25
C PRO A 310 -1.36 -17.51 10.39
N GLU A 311 -1.24 -17.38 9.07
CA GLU A 311 -1.63 -18.38 8.08
C GLU A 311 -0.76 -19.65 8.18
N THR A 312 0.57 -19.50 8.25
CA THR A 312 1.52 -20.62 8.45
C THR A 312 1.27 -21.35 9.76
N VAL A 313 1.05 -20.62 10.86
CA VAL A 313 0.74 -21.21 12.17
C VAL A 313 -0.59 -21.96 12.13
N THR A 314 -1.61 -21.39 11.47
CA THR A 314 -2.92 -22.05 11.30
C THR A 314 -2.79 -23.34 10.48
N PHE A 315 -1.99 -23.33 9.41
CA PHE A 315 -1.68 -24.51 8.62
C PHE A 315 -0.97 -25.58 9.45
N ALA A 316 0.09 -25.21 10.16
CA ALA A 316 0.84 -26.12 11.03
C ALA A 316 -0.05 -26.74 12.12
N ARG A 317 -0.98 -25.97 12.69
CA ARG A 317 -1.99 -26.46 13.65
C ARG A 317 -2.96 -27.46 13.02
N ALA A 318 -3.39 -27.22 11.77
CA ALA A 318 -4.23 -28.18 11.06
C ALA A 318 -3.50 -29.51 10.83
N ILE A 319 -2.23 -29.47 10.41
CA ILE A 319 -1.40 -30.68 10.28
C ILE A 319 -1.22 -31.39 11.64
N ALA A 320 -0.96 -30.65 12.71
CA ALA A 320 -0.85 -31.22 14.06
C ALA A 320 -2.14 -31.92 14.50
N ALA A 321 -3.31 -31.30 14.25
CA ALA A 321 -4.61 -31.90 14.55
C ALA A 321 -4.88 -33.18 13.74
N MET A 322 -4.42 -33.23 12.48
CA MET A 322 -4.50 -34.44 11.65
C MET A 322 -3.60 -35.55 12.20
N LEU A 323 -2.35 -35.23 12.55
CA LEU A 323 -1.39 -36.19 13.11
C LEU A 323 -1.80 -36.72 14.49
N ALA A 324 -2.60 -35.95 15.24
CA ALA A 324 -3.17 -36.42 16.51
C ALA A 324 -3.98 -37.72 16.34
N LEU A 325 -4.67 -37.91 15.22
CA LEU A 325 -5.43 -39.15 14.97
C LEU A 325 -4.50 -40.34 14.75
N ARG A 326 -3.38 -40.14 14.03
CA ARG A 326 -2.40 -41.19 13.74
C ARG A 326 -1.70 -41.69 15.00
N LEU A 327 -1.15 -40.77 15.79
CA LEU A 327 -0.37 -41.12 17.00
C LEU A 327 -1.20 -41.85 18.07
N THR A 328 -2.53 -41.69 18.04
CA THR A 328 -3.42 -42.38 18.99
C THR A 328 -3.67 -43.85 18.66
N ALA A 329 -3.52 -44.25 17.41
CA ALA A 329 -3.60 -45.65 17.01
C ALA A 329 -2.42 -46.45 17.58
N ASP A 330 -1.21 -45.87 17.55
CA ASP A 330 0.01 -46.47 18.09
C ASP A 330 -0.01 -46.58 19.62
N VAL A 331 -0.53 -45.55 20.31
CA VAL A 331 -0.68 -45.58 21.78
C VAL A 331 -1.67 -46.67 22.20
N ARG A 332 -2.80 -46.82 21.49
CA ARG A 332 -3.78 -47.89 21.76
C ARG A 332 -3.22 -49.28 21.49
N ALA A 333 -2.43 -49.45 20.43
CA ALA A 333 -1.78 -50.72 20.12
C ALA A 333 -0.75 -51.09 21.20
N ALA A 334 0.05 -50.13 21.67
CA ALA A 334 1.03 -50.33 22.73
C ALA A 334 0.39 -50.65 24.10
N GLU A 335 -0.73 -50.00 24.44
CA GLU A 335 -1.50 -50.28 25.67
C GLU A 335 -2.23 -51.63 25.62
N GLN A 336 -2.72 -52.07 24.44
CA GLN A 336 -3.35 -53.39 24.29
C GLN A 336 -2.34 -54.55 24.38
N VAL A 337 -1.12 -54.37 23.89
CA VAL A 337 -0.05 -55.38 24.01
C VAL A 337 0.44 -55.52 25.46
N THR A 338 0.45 -54.44 26.24
CA THR A 338 0.82 -54.48 27.66
C THR A 338 -0.28 -55.01 28.59
N ALA A 339 -1.55 -55.02 28.15
CA ALA A 339 -2.69 -55.50 28.93
C ALA A 339 -3.05 -56.99 28.74
N ALA A 340 -2.33 -57.75 27.88
CA ALA A 340 -2.57 -59.18 27.70
C ALA A 340 -2.03 -59.98 28.91
N PRO A 341 -2.85 -60.79 29.62
CA PRO A 341 -2.37 -61.53 30.80
C PRO A 341 -1.42 -62.67 30.39
N LEU A 342 -0.25 -62.74 31.04
CA LEU A 342 0.61 -63.92 31.03
C LEU A 342 -0.14 -65.12 31.65
N ALA A 343 -0.66 -65.99 30.80
CA ALA A 343 -1.06 -67.35 31.19
C ALA A 343 -0.33 -68.35 30.28
N ALA A 344 0.80 -68.86 30.78
CA ALA A 344 1.44 -70.05 30.22
C ALA A 344 0.60 -71.30 30.52
N PRO A 345 0.78 -72.37 29.72
CA PRO A 345 1.12 -73.64 30.37
C PRO A 345 2.42 -74.24 29.82
N LEU A 346 3.28 -74.65 30.76
CA LEU A 346 4.32 -75.67 30.59
C LEU A 346 3.68 -77.03 30.25
N ALA A 347 4.21 -77.74 29.25
CA ALA A 347 4.29 -79.20 29.25
C ALA A 347 5.39 -79.74 28.30
N ALA A 348 6.41 -80.36 28.92
CA ALA A 348 7.27 -81.48 28.48
C ALA A 348 7.93 -81.43 27.08
N LEU A 349 9.25 -81.23 26.95
CA LEU A 349 10.39 -82.18 27.14
C LEU A 349 10.51 -83.32 26.10
N HIS A 350 11.73 -83.39 25.55
CA HIS A 350 12.47 -84.51 24.94
C HIS A 350 12.57 -84.65 23.39
N GLN A 351 13.80 -84.40 22.91
CA GLN A 351 14.46 -84.74 21.63
C GLN A 351 14.67 -86.28 21.49
N PRO A 352 15.33 -86.90 20.45
CA PRO A 352 16.27 -86.32 19.46
C PRO A 352 16.39 -86.93 18.02
N ASN A 353 17.12 -86.18 17.18
CA ASN A 353 18.01 -86.53 16.04
C ASN A 353 17.54 -87.36 14.83
N GLY A 354 17.84 -86.81 13.64
CA GLY A 354 18.00 -87.56 12.38
C GLY A 354 18.11 -86.68 11.13
N GLN A 355 19.31 -86.56 10.56
CA GLN A 355 19.57 -86.31 9.12
C GLN A 355 20.10 -87.64 8.52
N PRO A 356 20.12 -87.90 7.19
CA PRO A 356 20.14 -86.96 6.04
C PRO A 356 19.34 -87.41 4.77
N ASN A 357 19.51 -86.64 3.69
CA ASN A 357 19.28 -86.92 2.25
C ASN A 357 17.85 -86.80 1.66
N GLY A 358 17.78 -86.10 0.51
CA GLY A 358 16.74 -86.35 -0.50
C GLY A 358 16.26 -85.14 -1.29
N THR A 359 16.84 -84.99 -2.48
CA THR A 359 16.58 -84.10 -3.62
C THR A 359 15.11 -83.77 -4.01
N SER A 360 14.97 -82.53 -4.52
CA SER A 360 14.04 -82.00 -5.54
C SER A 360 12.54 -81.90 -5.23
N ALA A 361 11.99 -80.67 -5.21
CA ALA A 361 11.50 -79.99 -6.41
C ALA A 361 11.01 -78.56 -6.09
N SER A 362 11.44 -77.61 -6.93
CA SER A 362 10.68 -76.47 -7.43
C SER A 362 9.79 -75.65 -6.47
N GLU A 363 10.21 -74.41 -6.17
CA GLU A 363 9.46 -73.25 -6.67
C GLU A 363 10.33 -71.99 -6.70
N SER A 364 10.56 -71.51 -7.93
CA SER A 364 11.13 -70.22 -8.25
C SER A 364 10.13 -69.12 -7.90
N ARG A 365 10.43 -68.28 -6.91
CA ARG A 365 9.85 -66.93 -6.80
C ARG A 365 10.93 -65.91 -7.10
N VAL A 366 10.85 -65.42 -8.33
CA VAL A 366 11.55 -64.28 -8.89
C VAL A 366 11.48 -63.09 -7.93
N ALA A 367 12.63 -62.67 -7.40
CA ALA A 367 12.78 -61.38 -6.74
C ALA A 367 12.59 -60.25 -7.77
N PRO A 368 11.80 -59.21 -7.49
CA PRO A 368 11.58 -58.13 -8.44
C PRO A 368 12.89 -57.36 -8.68
N ARG A 369 13.24 -57.18 -9.97
CA ARG A 369 14.38 -56.39 -10.47
C ARG A 369 14.50 -54.96 -9.90
N GLN A 370 13.45 -54.44 -9.25
CA GLN A 370 13.45 -53.16 -8.54
C GLN A 370 14.24 -53.16 -7.22
N ALA A 371 14.23 -54.26 -6.46
CA ALA A 371 14.95 -54.35 -5.17
C ALA A 371 16.48 -54.27 -5.34
N MET A 372 16.98 -54.78 -6.47
CA MET A 372 18.41 -54.73 -6.81
C MET A 372 18.85 -53.36 -7.35
N ARG A 373 17.91 -52.54 -7.84
CA ARG A 373 18.19 -51.19 -8.35
C ARG A 373 18.21 -50.16 -7.21
N ASN A 374 17.35 -50.33 -6.21
CA ASN A 374 17.33 -49.47 -5.01
C ASN A 374 18.54 -49.71 -4.08
N THR A 375 19.05 -50.94 -3.99
CA THR A 375 20.23 -51.27 -3.17
C THR A 375 21.52 -50.68 -3.72
N VAL A 376 21.69 -50.66 -5.06
CA VAL A 376 22.85 -50.02 -5.70
C VAL A 376 22.81 -48.50 -5.56
N LEU A 377 21.63 -47.88 -5.67
CA LEU A 377 21.43 -46.43 -5.47
C LEU A 377 21.51 -45.97 -3.99
N ALA A 378 21.25 -46.88 -3.03
CA ALA A 378 21.38 -46.60 -1.60
C ALA A 378 22.84 -46.66 -1.13
N ALA A 379 23.63 -47.61 -1.65
CA ALA A 379 25.07 -47.69 -1.38
C ALA A 379 25.85 -46.49 -1.94
N ASP A 380 25.48 -46.00 -3.13
CA ASP A 380 26.08 -44.82 -3.74
C ASP A 380 25.77 -43.53 -2.95
N ARG A 381 24.53 -43.42 -2.43
CA ARG A 381 24.10 -42.30 -1.58
C ARG A 381 24.76 -42.30 -0.20
N ALA A 382 24.94 -43.47 0.42
CA ALA A 382 25.68 -43.60 1.68
C ALA A 382 27.16 -43.19 1.49
N SER A 383 27.76 -43.53 0.35
CA SER A 383 29.14 -43.18 0.01
C SER A 383 29.31 -41.67 -0.20
N GLY A 384 28.41 -41.02 -0.96
CA GLY A 384 28.43 -39.58 -1.17
C GLY A 384 28.06 -38.75 0.09
N PHE A 385 27.38 -39.35 1.07
CA PHE A 385 27.11 -38.74 2.37
C PHE A 385 28.35 -38.84 3.30
N MET A 386 29.02 -39.99 3.31
CA MET A 386 30.28 -40.20 4.06
C MET A 386 31.42 -39.31 3.56
N GLU A 387 31.53 -39.10 2.24
CA GLU A 387 32.54 -38.21 1.65
C GLU A 387 32.35 -36.74 2.06
N ARG A 388 31.09 -36.31 2.27
CA ARG A 388 30.74 -34.96 2.71
C ARG A 388 30.89 -34.75 4.23
N LEU A 389 30.70 -35.81 5.03
CA LEU A 389 31.00 -35.81 6.47
C LEU A 389 32.52 -35.76 6.74
N ALA A 390 33.31 -36.50 5.96
CA ALA A 390 34.77 -36.43 6.03
C ALA A 390 35.30 -35.04 5.65
N ALA A 391 34.69 -34.37 4.66
CA ALA A 391 35.00 -32.98 4.28
C ALA A 391 34.68 -31.95 5.38
N ARG A 392 33.89 -32.31 6.39
CA ARG A 392 33.54 -31.48 7.56
C ARG A 392 34.29 -31.88 8.85
N GLY A 393 35.29 -32.76 8.77
CA GLY A 393 36.25 -33.01 9.85
C GLY A 393 35.85 -34.06 10.90
N LEU A 394 34.91 -34.95 10.58
CA LEU A 394 34.51 -36.06 11.47
C LEU A 394 35.29 -37.34 11.13
N ASP A 395 35.93 -37.92 12.15
CA ASP A 395 36.90 -39.02 12.04
C ASP A 395 36.23 -40.38 11.74
N GLN A 396 36.78 -41.13 10.77
CA GLN A 396 36.21 -42.37 10.21
C GLN A 396 36.24 -43.56 11.18
N ASP A 397 37.13 -43.55 12.18
CA ASP A 397 37.33 -44.69 13.09
C ASP A 397 36.31 -44.78 14.25
N ARG A 398 35.37 -43.83 14.34
CA ARG A 398 34.36 -43.77 15.42
C ARG A 398 32.92 -44.05 14.98
N ILE A 399 32.68 -44.43 13.72
CA ILE A 399 31.33 -44.61 13.17
C ILE A 399 31.15 -46.05 12.66
N GLY A 400 30.34 -46.84 13.36
CA GLY A 400 29.88 -48.14 12.87
C GLY A 400 28.54 -48.00 12.14
N VAL A 401 28.51 -48.24 10.82
CA VAL A 401 27.27 -48.28 10.04
C VAL A 401 26.81 -49.73 9.92
N GLN A 402 25.62 -50.06 10.42
CA GLN A 402 24.92 -51.30 10.07
C GLN A 402 23.78 -50.98 9.11
N VAL A 403 23.88 -51.50 7.88
CA VAL A 403 22.87 -51.35 6.84
C VAL A 403 21.85 -52.47 6.99
N PHE A 404 20.61 -52.14 7.35
CA PHE A 404 19.49 -53.06 7.27
C PHE A 404 18.72 -52.83 5.97
N ALA A 405 18.28 -53.92 5.33
CA ALA A 405 17.56 -53.84 4.05
C ALA A 405 16.18 -53.20 4.27
N GLY A 406 16.00 -51.96 3.84
CA GLY A 406 14.71 -51.26 3.82
C GLY A 406 14.80 -49.77 4.14
N THR A 407 15.73 -49.34 4.99
CA THR A 407 15.80 -47.96 5.49
C THR A 407 17.24 -47.63 5.88
N THR A 408 17.74 -46.45 5.50
CA THR A 408 19.04 -45.95 5.98
C THR A 408 18.82 -45.32 7.36
N VAL A 409 19.09 -46.07 8.43
CA VAL A 409 19.05 -45.56 9.81
C VAL A 409 20.48 -45.20 10.23
N LEU A 410 20.68 -43.96 10.70
CA LEU A 410 21.91 -43.54 11.35
C LEU A 410 21.71 -43.63 12.88
N VAL A 411 22.25 -44.67 13.52
CA VAL A 411 22.31 -44.73 14.99
C VAL A 411 23.65 -44.15 15.42
N VAL A 412 23.63 -42.93 15.95
CA VAL A 412 24.82 -42.33 16.57
C VAL A 412 24.85 -42.73 18.04
N GLN A 413 25.64 -43.73 18.37
CA GLN A 413 26.00 -44.01 19.76
C GLN A 413 27.22 -43.17 20.13
N LEU A 414 27.02 -42.12 20.91
CA LEU A 414 28.10 -41.41 21.57
C LEU A 414 28.58 -42.29 22.73
N THR A 415 29.76 -42.90 22.59
CA THR A 415 30.46 -43.52 23.71
C THR A 415 31.34 -42.48 24.38
N ASP A 416 31.10 -42.24 25.67
CA ASP A 416 31.98 -41.43 26.50
C ASP A 416 33.36 -42.10 26.59
N GLY A 417 34.38 -41.33 26.23
CA GLY A 417 35.80 -41.68 26.38
C GLY A 417 36.60 -40.46 26.77
#